data_AF-A0AA38K7G8-F1
#
_entry.id   AF-A0AA38K7G8-F1
#
_cell.length_a   1.000
_cell.length_b   1.000
_cell.length_c   1.000
_cell.angle_alpha   90.00
_cell.angle_beta   90.00
_cell.angle_gamma   90.00
#
_symmetry.space_group_name_H-M   'P 1'
#
loop_
_entity.id
_entity.type
_entity.pdbx_description
1 polymer ?
#
loop_
_entity_poly.entity_id
_entity_poly.type
_entity_poly.pdbx_seq_one_letter_code
_entity_poly.pdbx_strand_id
1 'polypeptide(L)'
;MPELLEAYLNYCLRRRSGQLYEGEVRERHILLVWSVFGTCSSIFHRLCTHSPASEHSNYEVPVFTSDRLNNASYLRSGFLPFNPLVNKSVVSLETVELYHHLFMRCPRLGIQPFIRALCDLQGVRFKNNVSVQFASAYDLYIRLADGVRNQVRSALGRLTPNYRMLNTCPACQYEVEGEPAQPIRMMAACDGNNSLKRFQRREPSGDGRMLGTVKERPDTRVGGGDYFLLPETVDLWDEPNWGKWLDWAPTGRGAKNSCTDRWSNMNESKTARSFGCFEVNGLFAGFCRHSFVLVFADMLRTGEQSKYFLALLHHFMSACRDDRRQRGLPDEPIGSLGVGYDIACGMVDKITRSPLTQLAQDEKLHLLIGLLHGYAHNRLCQLSFLMLYIYGAGIEDLEVCERFFSHSNA
;
A
#
# COMPACT_ATOMS: atom_id res chain seq x y z
N MET A 1 -5.50 -8.34 -20.20
CA MET A 1 -6.36 -9.53 -20.46
C MET A 1 -7.83 -9.10 -20.42
N PRO A 2 -8.34 -8.39 -21.46
CA PRO A 2 -9.69 -7.82 -21.42
C PRO A 2 -10.79 -8.88 -21.27
N GLU A 3 -10.66 -9.99 -21.99
CA GLU A 3 -11.62 -11.10 -22.00
C GLU A 3 -11.81 -11.76 -20.61
N LEU A 4 -10.71 -12.02 -19.88
CA LEU A 4 -10.79 -12.59 -18.53
C LEU A 4 -11.38 -11.60 -17.52
N LEU A 5 -11.07 -10.31 -17.70
CA LEU A 5 -11.60 -9.25 -16.85
C LEU A 5 -13.12 -9.11 -17.02
N GLU A 6 -13.60 -9.15 -18.27
CA GLU A 6 -15.03 -9.14 -18.58
C GLU A 6 -15.74 -10.38 -18.03
N ALA A 7 -15.15 -11.57 -18.19
CA ALA A 7 -15.67 -12.81 -17.63
C ALA A 7 -15.81 -12.74 -16.10
N TYR A 8 -14.77 -12.21 -15.42
CA TYR A 8 -14.79 -12.03 -13.97
C TYR A 8 -15.82 -10.97 -13.53
N LEU A 9 -15.91 -9.83 -14.21
CA LEU A 9 -16.94 -8.81 -13.94
C LEU A 9 -18.35 -9.39 -14.10
N ASN A 10 -18.57 -10.19 -15.15
CA ASN A 10 -19.84 -10.87 -15.37
C ASN A 10 -20.19 -11.84 -14.24
N TYR A 11 -19.21 -12.64 -13.79
CA TYR A 11 -19.37 -13.49 -12.61
C TYR A 11 -19.76 -12.66 -11.37
N CYS A 12 -19.08 -11.55 -11.09
CA CYS A 12 -19.39 -10.69 -9.94
C CYS A 12 -20.82 -10.14 -9.98
N LEU A 13 -21.30 -9.70 -11.15
CA LEU A 13 -22.66 -9.17 -11.32
C LEU A 13 -23.72 -10.28 -11.13
N ARG A 14 -23.49 -11.45 -11.73
CA ARG A 14 -24.40 -12.59 -11.67
C ARG A 14 -24.51 -13.21 -10.29
N ARG A 15 -23.39 -13.30 -9.57
CA ARG A 15 -23.40 -13.81 -8.19
C ARG A 15 -24.31 -12.97 -7.28
N ARG A 16 -24.36 -11.65 -7.49
CA ARG A 16 -25.28 -10.76 -6.74
C ARG A 16 -26.74 -10.96 -7.13
N SER A 17 -27.04 -11.28 -8.39
CA SER A 17 -28.40 -11.52 -8.86
C SER A 17 -28.89 -12.96 -8.69
N GLY A 18 -28.00 -13.90 -8.33
CA GLY A 18 -28.30 -15.33 -8.23
C GLY A 18 -28.50 -16.01 -9.59
N GLN A 19 -28.12 -15.36 -10.69
CA GLN A 19 -28.34 -15.87 -12.05
C GLN A 19 -27.13 -16.67 -12.56
N LEU A 20 -27.38 -17.72 -13.35
CA LEU A 20 -26.33 -18.46 -14.06
C LEU A 20 -25.98 -17.80 -15.38
N TYR A 21 -24.79 -18.08 -15.95
CA TYR A 21 -24.44 -17.67 -17.31
C TYR A 21 -25.23 -18.47 -18.35
N GLU A 22 -26.03 -17.79 -19.18
CA GLU A 22 -26.95 -18.41 -20.17
C GLU A 22 -26.34 -18.53 -21.58
N GLY A 23 -25.02 -18.52 -21.72
CA GLY A 23 -24.38 -18.67 -23.03
C GLY A 23 -24.53 -20.07 -23.62
N GLU A 24 -24.48 -20.16 -24.95
CA GLU A 24 -24.43 -21.44 -25.66
C GLU A 24 -23.17 -22.23 -25.27
N VAL A 25 -23.35 -23.49 -24.89
CA VAL A 25 -22.26 -24.36 -24.45
C VAL A 25 -21.67 -25.07 -25.67
N ARG A 26 -20.40 -24.80 -25.96
CA ARG A 26 -19.63 -25.48 -27.01
C ARG A 26 -19.28 -26.91 -26.61
N GLU A 27 -18.76 -27.06 -25.39
CA GLU A 27 -18.31 -28.34 -24.84
C GLU A 27 -18.29 -28.30 -23.30
N ARG A 28 -18.10 -29.45 -22.66
CA ARG A 28 -17.98 -29.57 -21.20
C ARG A 28 -16.65 -30.22 -20.85
N HIS A 29 -15.92 -29.60 -19.93
CA HIS A 29 -14.65 -30.12 -19.46
C HIS A 29 -14.80 -30.75 -18.08
N ILE A 30 -14.23 -31.94 -17.92
CA ILE A 30 -14.18 -32.64 -16.64
C ILE A 30 -12.92 -32.18 -15.90
N LEU A 31 -13.10 -31.35 -14.87
CA LEU A 31 -12.01 -30.68 -14.15
C LEU A 31 -12.01 -31.05 -12.66
N LEU A 32 -10.83 -31.22 -12.09
CA LEU A 32 -10.67 -31.32 -10.65
C LEU A 32 -10.93 -29.96 -9.99
N VAL A 33 -11.92 -29.86 -9.10
CA VAL A 33 -12.26 -28.60 -8.42
C VAL A 33 -11.81 -28.62 -6.97
N TRP A 34 -11.09 -27.57 -6.57
CA TRP A 34 -10.73 -27.29 -5.19
C TRP A 34 -11.70 -26.29 -4.59
N SER A 35 -12.38 -26.66 -3.50
CA SER A 35 -13.35 -25.80 -2.83
C SER A 35 -13.41 -26.07 -1.32
N VAL A 36 -13.61 -25.02 -0.52
CA VAL A 36 -13.93 -25.10 0.93
C VAL A 36 -15.42 -25.30 1.14
N PHE A 37 -16.25 -24.73 0.28
CA PHE A 37 -17.68 -25.00 0.28
C PHE A 37 -17.87 -26.35 -0.42
N GLY A 38 -18.52 -27.31 0.26
CA GLY A 38 -19.12 -28.43 -0.46
C GLY A 38 -19.94 -27.84 -1.60
N THR A 39 -19.77 -28.31 -2.82
CA THR A 39 -20.44 -27.74 -4.01
C THR A 39 -21.96 -27.88 -3.99
N CYS A 40 -22.52 -28.38 -2.89
CA CYS A 40 -23.93 -28.32 -2.53
C CYS A 40 -24.33 -26.92 -2.01
N SER A 41 -23.87 -25.85 -2.66
CA SER A 41 -24.53 -24.55 -2.55
C SER A 41 -25.72 -24.56 -3.49
N SER A 42 -26.87 -24.14 -2.99
CA SER A 42 -28.23 -24.05 -3.55
C SER A 42 -28.43 -23.56 -5.01
N ILE A 43 -27.38 -23.33 -5.80
CA ILE A 43 -27.40 -22.81 -7.17
C ILE A 43 -27.47 -23.94 -8.23
N PHE A 44 -27.16 -25.20 -7.89
CA PHE A 44 -27.14 -26.33 -8.83
C PHE A 44 -28.01 -27.53 -8.38
N HIS A 45 -29.29 -27.29 -8.06
CA HIS A 45 -30.20 -28.35 -7.59
C HIS A 45 -30.71 -29.33 -8.68
N ARG A 46 -30.01 -29.56 -9.80
CA ARG A 46 -30.50 -30.54 -10.80
C ARG A 46 -29.57 -31.66 -11.24
N LEU A 47 -28.31 -31.74 -10.82
CA LEU A 47 -27.43 -32.85 -11.26
C LEU A 47 -26.43 -33.35 -10.20
N CYS A 48 -26.65 -33.09 -8.91
CA CYS A 48 -25.83 -33.70 -7.86
C CYS A 48 -26.59 -34.86 -7.21
N THR A 49 -26.40 -36.08 -7.73
CA THR A 49 -26.62 -37.29 -6.95
C THR A 49 -25.73 -37.22 -5.71
N HIS A 50 -26.33 -37.34 -4.52
CA HIS A 50 -25.62 -37.38 -3.25
C HIS A 50 -24.42 -38.34 -3.33
N SER A 51 -23.21 -37.80 -3.24
CA SER A 51 -22.04 -38.56 -2.82
C SER A 51 -21.51 -37.90 -1.54
N PRO A 52 -21.18 -38.67 -0.49
CA PRO A 52 -20.65 -38.11 0.74
C PRO A 52 -19.38 -37.30 0.45
N ALA A 53 -19.10 -36.32 1.31
CA ALA A 53 -17.98 -35.40 1.23
C ALA A 53 -16.60 -36.07 1.40
N SER A 54 -16.21 -36.97 0.48
CA SER A 54 -15.00 -37.77 0.61
C SER A 54 -14.12 -37.89 -0.63
N GLU A 55 -14.43 -37.26 -1.77
CA GLU A 55 -13.54 -37.34 -2.93
C GLU A 55 -13.40 -36.01 -3.67
N HIS A 56 -12.15 -35.69 -4.02
CA HIS A 56 -11.76 -34.88 -5.17
C HIS A 56 -12.73 -35.07 -6.33
N SER A 57 -13.73 -34.20 -6.40
CA SER A 57 -14.82 -34.37 -7.35
C SER A 57 -14.40 -33.74 -8.67
N ASN A 58 -14.46 -34.54 -9.72
CA ASN A 58 -14.41 -34.05 -11.08
C ASN A 58 -15.75 -33.38 -11.39
N TYR A 59 -15.73 -32.14 -11.87
CA TYR A 59 -16.93 -31.40 -12.25
C TYR A 59 -16.94 -31.18 -13.75
N GLU A 60 -18.13 -31.26 -14.34
CA GLU A 60 -18.38 -30.81 -15.70
C GLU A 60 -18.55 -29.29 -15.70
N VAL A 61 -17.51 -28.59 -16.16
CA VAL A 61 -17.52 -27.14 -16.32
C VAL A 61 -17.85 -26.80 -17.76
N PRO A 62 -18.89 -25.99 -18.04
CA PRO A 62 -19.24 -25.60 -19.39
C PRO A 62 -18.19 -24.66 -20.00
N VAL A 63 -17.92 -24.84 -21.28
CA VAL A 63 -17.13 -23.94 -22.11
C VAL A 63 -18.07 -23.31 -23.12
N PHE A 64 -18.15 -21.98 -23.12
CA PHE A 64 -19.15 -21.26 -23.90
C PHE A 64 -18.62 -20.89 -25.29
N THR A 65 -19.48 -20.98 -26.30
CA THR A 65 -19.14 -20.64 -27.69
C THR A 65 -18.72 -19.16 -27.84
N SER A 66 -19.25 -18.28 -26.98
CA SER A 66 -18.93 -16.85 -26.97
C SER A 66 -17.52 -16.53 -26.48
N ASP A 67 -16.87 -17.43 -25.74
CA ASP A 67 -15.55 -17.20 -25.16
C ASP A 67 -14.47 -17.80 -26.07
N ARG A 68 -13.45 -16.99 -26.38
CA ARG A 68 -12.30 -17.44 -27.18
C ARG A 68 -11.33 -18.26 -26.32
N LEU A 69 -11.21 -17.91 -25.04
CA LEU A 69 -10.40 -18.61 -24.06
C LEU A 69 -11.27 -19.44 -23.12
N ASN A 70 -10.96 -20.74 -23.00
CA ASN A 70 -11.64 -21.62 -22.03
C ASN A 70 -11.58 -21.07 -20.59
N ASN A 71 -10.50 -20.37 -20.25
CA ASN A 71 -10.33 -19.71 -18.95
C ASN A 71 -11.41 -18.66 -18.66
N ALA A 72 -11.92 -17.98 -19.69
CA ALA A 72 -13.02 -17.04 -19.53
C ALA A 72 -14.32 -17.78 -19.17
N SER A 73 -14.60 -18.92 -19.81
CA SER A 73 -15.78 -19.73 -19.46
C SER A 73 -15.70 -20.31 -18.05
N TYR A 74 -14.51 -20.72 -17.60
CA TYR A 74 -14.32 -21.17 -16.21
C TYR A 74 -14.59 -20.04 -15.22
N LEU A 75 -14.10 -18.83 -15.50
CA LEU A 75 -14.36 -17.66 -14.66
C LEU A 75 -15.85 -17.34 -14.58
N ARG A 76 -16.55 -17.34 -15.72
CA ARG A 76 -18.01 -17.15 -15.75
C ARG A 76 -18.76 -18.22 -14.96
N SER A 77 -18.20 -19.42 -14.89
CA SER A 77 -18.72 -20.55 -14.11
C SER A 77 -18.29 -20.54 -12.65
N GLY A 78 -17.54 -19.55 -12.18
CA GLY A 78 -17.13 -19.44 -10.78
C GLY A 78 -15.80 -20.09 -10.43
N PHE A 79 -14.96 -20.41 -11.41
CA PHE A 79 -13.71 -21.13 -11.22
C PHE A 79 -12.49 -20.39 -11.76
N LEU A 80 -11.37 -20.50 -11.05
CA LEU A 80 -10.06 -20.02 -11.44
C LEU A 80 -9.14 -21.21 -11.78
N PRO A 81 -8.45 -21.19 -12.92
CA PRO A 81 -7.48 -22.23 -13.23
C PRO A 81 -6.24 -22.12 -12.36
N PHE A 82 -5.74 -23.26 -11.87
CA PHE A 82 -4.45 -23.36 -11.18
C PHE A 82 -3.25 -23.16 -12.12
N ASN A 83 -3.44 -23.40 -13.41
CA ASN A 83 -2.43 -23.16 -14.43
C ASN A 83 -3.13 -22.62 -15.69
N PRO A 84 -2.74 -21.43 -16.19
CA PRO A 84 -3.41 -20.80 -17.33
C PRO A 84 -3.24 -21.56 -18.66
N LEU A 85 -2.25 -22.46 -18.75
CA LEU A 85 -1.94 -23.26 -19.95
C LEU A 85 -2.50 -24.69 -19.87
N VAL A 86 -2.57 -25.27 -18.66
CA VAL A 86 -3.02 -26.65 -18.45
C VAL A 86 -4.14 -26.68 -17.42
N ASN A 87 -5.36 -26.62 -17.93
CA ASN A 87 -6.57 -26.57 -17.13
C ASN A 87 -7.05 -27.97 -16.76
N LYS A 88 -6.29 -28.70 -15.94
CA LYS A 88 -6.75 -29.99 -15.37
C LYS A 88 -7.35 -29.85 -13.97
N SER A 89 -7.02 -28.73 -13.30
CA SER A 89 -7.42 -28.43 -11.94
C SER A 89 -7.77 -26.96 -11.84
N VAL A 90 -8.85 -26.67 -11.13
CA VAL A 90 -9.36 -25.32 -10.88
C VAL A 90 -9.67 -25.17 -9.40
N VAL A 91 -9.77 -23.94 -8.93
CA VAL A 91 -10.24 -23.58 -7.59
C VAL A 91 -11.48 -22.71 -7.71
N SER A 92 -12.46 -22.89 -6.83
CA SER A 92 -13.62 -22.00 -6.81
C SER A 92 -13.20 -20.57 -6.45
N LEU A 93 -13.79 -19.59 -7.14
CA LEU A 93 -13.57 -18.18 -6.87
C LEU A 93 -13.89 -17.85 -5.41
N GLU A 94 -14.93 -18.45 -4.84
CA GLU A 94 -15.31 -18.29 -3.43
C GLU A 94 -14.23 -18.77 -2.46
N THR A 95 -13.48 -19.82 -2.79
CA THR A 95 -12.36 -20.30 -1.97
C THR A 95 -11.18 -19.35 -2.05
N VAL A 96 -10.89 -18.80 -3.22
CA VAL A 96 -9.84 -17.80 -3.40
C VAL A 96 -10.20 -16.49 -2.69
N GLU A 97 -11.46 -16.07 -2.77
CA GLU A 97 -11.99 -14.91 -2.03
C GLU A 97 -11.97 -15.12 -0.53
N LEU A 98 -12.30 -16.32 -0.03
CA LEU A 98 -12.19 -16.65 1.38
C LEU A 98 -10.74 -16.48 1.85
N TYR A 99 -9.78 -17.05 1.11
CA TYR A 99 -8.36 -16.83 1.41
C TYR A 99 -8.01 -15.34 1.38
N HIS A 100 -8.47 -14.60 0.37
CA HIS A 100 -8.23 -13.16 0.28
C HIS A 100 -8.71 -12.42 1.53
N HIS A 101 -9.95 -12.68 1.96
CA HIS A 101 -10.52 -12.03 3.14
C HIS A 101 -9.77 -12.43 4.41
N LEU A 102 -9.43 -13.71 4.58
CA LEU A 102 -8.63 -14.16 5.72
C LEU A 102 -7.26 -13.50 5.74
N PHE A 103 -6.58 -13.43 4.60
CA PHE A 103 -5.27 -12.80 4.45
C PHE A 103 -5.34 -11.29 4.77
N MET A 104 -6.38 -10.59 4.29
CA MET A 104 -6.57 -9.16 4.56
C MET A 104 -6.88 -8.86 6.04
N ARG A 105 -7.39 -9.83 6.81
CA ARG A 105 -7.62 -9.70 8.26
C ARG A 105 -6.46 -10.21 9.11
N CYS A 106 -5.73 -11.20 8.60
CA CYS A 106 -4.59 -11.81 9.24
C CYS A 106 -3.49 -12.05 8.20
N PRO A 107 -2.64 -11.04 7.91
CA PRO A 107 -1.56 -11.15 6.92
C PRO A 107 -0.54 -12.24 7.22
N ARG A 108 -0.54 -12.78 8.45
CA ARG A 108 0.28 -13.92 8.88
C ARG A 108 -0.20 -15.26 8.30
N LEU A 109 -1.42 -15.34 7.79
CA LEU A 109 -1.93 -16.55 7.16
C LEU A 109 -1.33 -16.73 5.75
N GLY A 110 -0.23 -17.46 5.68
CA GLY A 110 0.37 -17.85 4.41
C GLY A 110 -0.53 -18.78 3.57
N ILE A 111 -0.24 -18.87 2.27
CA ILE A 111 -0.93 -19.78 1.35
C ILE A 111 -0.78 -21.25 1.78
N GLN A 112 0.42 -21.65 2.19
CA GLN A 112 0.70 -23.05 2.54
C GLN A 112 -0.18 -23.59 3.69
N PRO A 113 -0.31 -22.92 4.87
CA PRO A 113 -1.21 -23.41 5.90
C PRO A 113 -2.67 -23.43 5.46
N PHE A 114 -3.12 -22.44 4.67
CA PHE A 114 -4.47 -22.46 4.09
C PHE A 114 -4.71 -23.67 3.18
N ILE A 115 -3.75 -23.99 2.29
CA ILE A 115 -3.85 -25.14 1.39
C ILE A 115 -3.73 -26.47 2.13
N ARG A 116 -2.93 -26.55 3.20
CA ARG A 116 -2.91 -27.74 4.06
C ARG A 116 -4.26 -28.00 4.69
N ALA A 117 -4.89 -26.97 5.26
CA ALA A 117 -6.24 -27.08 5.80
C ALA A 117 -7.25 -27.51 4.72
N LEU A 118 -7.14 -26.97 3.50
CA LEU A 118 -7.98 -27.38 2.38
C LEU A 118 -7.75 -28.86 1.97
N CYS A 119 -6.51 -29.32 1.96
CA CYS A 119 -6.18 -30.73 1.74
C CYS A 119 -6.76 -31.63 2.83
N ASP A 120 -6.65 -31.23 4.10
CA ASP A 120 -7.19 -31.98 5.24
C ASP A 120 -8.72 -32.08 5.16
N LEU A 121 -9.40 -30.97 4.81
CA LEU A 121 -10.86 -30.94 4.59
C LEU A 121 -11.32 -31.85 3.44
N GLN A 122 -10.48 -32.04 2.43
CA GLN A 122 -10.78 -32.88 1.27
C GLN A 122 -10.27 -34.32 1.42
N GLY A 123 -9.65 -34.67 2.56
CA GLY A 123 -9.13 -36.01 2.83
C GLY A 123 -7.92 -36.39 1.99
N VAL A 124 -7.14 -35.41 1.51
CA VAL A 124 -6.10 -35.63 0.49
C VAL A 124 -4.72 -35.24 0.99
N ARG A 125 -3.69 -35.96 0.54
CA ARG A 125 -2.32 -35.67 0.98
C ARG A 125 -1.83 -34.35 0.37
N PHE A 126 -1.42 -33.44 1.23
CA PHE A 126 -0.76 -32.19 0.82
C PHE A 126 0.48 -32.45 -0.07
N LYS A 127 0.58 -31.69 -1.17
CA LYS A 127 1.74 -31.65 -2.06
C LYS A 127 2.14 -30.20 -2.31
N ASN A 128 3.45 -29.92 -2.28
CA ASN A 128 4.00 -28.57 -2.42
C ASN A 128 3.56 -27.85 -3.71
N ASN A 129 3.34 -28.60 -4.80
CA ASN A 129 2.91 -28.03 -6.07
C ASN A 129 1.51 -27.40 -6.00
N VAL A 130 0.62 -27.88 -5.12
CA VAL A 130 -0.74 -27.32 -4.96
C VAL A 130 -0.67 -25.90 -4.38
N SER A 131 0.21 -25.65 -3.41
CA SER A 131 0.43 -24.29 -2.89
C SER A 131 0.95 -23.33 -3.96
N VAL A 132 1.85 -23.78 -4.83
CA VAL A 132 2.41 -22.97 -5.92
C VAL A 132 1.34 -22.67 -6.98
N GLN A 133 0.52 -23.67 -7.30
CA GLN A 133 -0.62 -23.54 -8.20
C GLN A 133 -1.67 -22.56 -7.65
N PHE A 134 -2.01 -22.69 -6.36
CA PHE A 134 -2.92 -21.75 -5.71
C PHE A 134 -2.35 -20.34 -5.68
N ALA A 135 -1.05 -20.17 -5.40
CA ALA A 135 -0.40 -18.85 -5.45
C ALA A 135 -0.53 -18.20 -6.83
N SER A 136 -0.36 -18.99 -7.90
CA SER A 136 -0.54 -18.51 -9.27
C SER A 136 -2.00 -18.11 -9.56
N ALA A 137 -2.97 -18.89 -9.10
CA ALA A 137 -4.38 -18.57 -9.20
C ALA A 137 -4.77 -17.33 -8.37
N TYR A 138 -4.17 -17.17 -7.18
CA TYR A 138 -4.38 -16.01 -6.32
C TYR A 138 -3.80 -14.73 -6.94
N ASP A 139 -2.60 -14.79 -7.54
CA ASP A 139 -2.04 -13.66 -8.28
C ASP A 139 -2.96 -13.24 -9.45
N LEU A 140 -3.54 -14.21 -10.17
CA LEU A 140 -4.52 -13.92 -11.22
C LEU A 140 -5.79 -13.29 -10.64
N TYR A 141 -6.32 -13.81 -9.54
CA TYR A 141 -7.46 -13.24 -8.82
C TYR A 141 -7.22 -11.78 -8.43
N ILE A 142 -6.08 -11.47 -7.83
CA ILE A 142 -5.73 -10.10 -7.43
C ILE A 142 -5.69 -9.17 -8.65
N ARG A 143 -5.11 -9.62 -9.77
CA ARG A 143 -5.09 -8.84 -11.02
C ARG A 143 -6.49 -8.60 -11.60
N LEU A 144 -7.38 -9.59 -11.54
CA LEU A 144 -8.77 -9.46 -11.99
C LEU A 144 -9.55 -8.50 -11.09
N ALA A 145 -9.43 -8.66 -9.77
CA ALA A 145 -10.05 -7.79 -8.78
C ALA A 145 -9.57 -6.33 -8.92
N ASP A 146 -8.27 -6.11 -9.12
CA ASP A 146 -7.73 -4.77 -9.35
C ASP A 146 -8.19 -4.19 -10.70
N GLY A 147 -8.27 -5.00 -11.75
CA GLY A 147 -8.83 -4.58 -13.04
C GLY A 147 -10.26 -4.08 -12.91
N VAL A 148 -11.12 -4.79 -12.16
CA VAL A 148 -12.51 -4.36 -11.91
C VAL A 148 -12.52 -3.07 -11.08
N ARG A 149 -11.68 -3.00 -10.04
CA ARG A 149 -11.54 -1.78 -9.23
C ARG A 149 -11.13 -0.57 -10.08
N ASN A 150 -10.23 -0.75 -11.03
CA ASN A 150 -9.77 0.33 -11.91
C ASN A 150 -10.86 0.75 -12.91
N GLN A 151 -11.69 -0.18 -13.42
CA GLN A 151 -12.87 0.18 -14.20
C GLN A 151 -13.87 1.01 -13.37
N VAL A 152 -14.12 0.62 -12.12
CA VAL A 152 -14.99 1.39 -11.21
C VAL A 152 -14.40 2.77 -10.92
N ARG A 153 -13.09 2.85 -10.63
CA ARG A 153 -12.41 4.15 -10.41
C ARG A 153 -12.50 5.03 -11.66
N SER A 154 -12.30 4.46 -12.84
CA SER A 154 -12.43 5.18 -14.12
C SER A 154 -13.84 5.74 -14.29
N ALA A 155 -14.87 4.91 -14.08
CA ALA A 155 -16.27 5.33 -14.19
C ALA A 155 -16.65 6.43 -13.18
N LEU A 156 -15.98 6.47 -12.02
CA LEU A 156 -16.18 7.47 -10.97
C LEU A 156 -15.24 8.69 -11.10
N GLY A 157 -14.43 8.79 -12.16
CA GLY A 157 -13.47 9.89 -12.35
C GLY A 157 -12.29 9.90 -11.37
N ARG A 158 -11.97 8.76 -10.74
CA ARG A 158 -11.00 8.61 -9.63
C ARG A 158 -9.62 8.12 -10.06
N LEU A 159 -9.28 8.30 -11.34
CA LEU A 159 -7.98 7.92 -11.91
C LEU A 159 -7.07 9.12 -12.17
N THR A 160 -7.46 10.32 -11.73
CA THR A 160 -6.56 11.47 -11.80
C THR A 160 -5.33 11.25 -10.90
N PRO A 161 -4.16 11.81 -11.26
CA PRO A 161 -2.96 11.69 -10.44
C PRO A 161 -3.24 12.13 -9.00
N ASN A 162 -2.73 11.36 -8.03
CA ASN A 162 -2.87 11.65 -6.59
C ASN A 162 -4.32 11.69 -6.06
N TYR A 163 -5.33 11.25 -6.84
CA TYR A 163 -6.75 11.29 -6.43
C TYR A 163 -6.95 10.70 -5.03
N ARG A 164 -6.42 9.50 -4.77
CA ARG A 164 -6.62 8.84 -3.48
C ARG A 164 -5.95 9.62 -2.36
N MET A 165 -4.75 10.16 -2.55
CA MET A 165 -4.09 10.99 -1.52
C MET A 165 -4.91 12.21 -1.16
N LEU A 166 -5.47 12.88 -2.16
CA LEU A 166 -6.22 14.13 -2.04
C LEU A 166 -7.68 13.92 -1.58
N ASN A 167 -8.18 12.68 -1.57
CA ASN A 167 -9.57 12.37 -1.26
C ASN A 167 -9.71 11.19 -0.27
N THR A 168 -8.66 10.85 0.48
CA THR A 168 -8.69 9.73 1.43
C THR A 168 -9.40 10.06 2.73
N CYS A 169 -9.39 11.33 3.14
CA CYS A 169 -9.88 11.77 4.45
C CYS A 169 -10.90 12.89 4.26
N PRO A 170 -12.21 12.57 4.24
CA PRO A 170 -13.26 13.58 4.08
C PRO A 170 -13.16 14.71 5.11
N ALA A 171 -12.85 14.38 6.37
CA ALA A 171 -12.75 15.36 7.45
C ALA A 171 -11.55 16.34 7.32
N CYS A 172 -10.50 15.97 6.58
CA CYS A 172 -9.34 16.84 6.37
C CYS A 172 -9.37 17.57 5.02
N GLN A 173 -10.11 17.05 4.04
CA GLN A 173 -9.97 17.44 2.63
C GLN A 173 -11.27 18.03 2.06
N TYR A 174 -12.31 18.10 2.88
CA TYR A 174 -13.56 18.75 2.55
C TYR A 174 -13.73 20.00 3.43
N GLU A 175 -13.77 21.16 2.80
CA GLU A 175 -14.06 22.44 3.47
C GLU A 175 -15.55 22.74 3.34
N VAL A 176 -16.20 23.10 4.45
CA VAL A 176 -17.63 23.42 4.48
C VAL A 176 -17.83 24.88 4.09
N GLU A 177 -18.71 25.11 3.12
CA GLU A 177 -19.05 26.47 2.68
C GLU A 177 -19.70 27.28 3.82
N GLY A 178 -19.20 28.51 4.03
CA GLY A 178 -19.74 29.42 5.04
C GLY A 178 -19.12 29.29 6.44
N GLU A 179 -18.25 28.29 6.68
CA GLU A 179 -17.49 28.21 7.92
C GLU A 179 -16.23 29.10 7.89
N PRO A 180 -15.81 29.65 9.06
CA PRO A 180 -14.60 30.44 9.13
C PRO A 180 -13.37 29.57 8.83
N ALA A 181 -12.44 30.14 8.07
CA ALA A 181 -11.20 29.45 7.75
C ALA A 181 -10.38 29.13 9.00
N GLN A 182 -9.83 27.92 9.03
CA GLN A 182 -9.00 27.46 10.13
C GLN A 182 -7.56 28.01 10.01
N PRO A 183 -6.92 28.41 11.13
CA PRO A 183 -5.52 28.84 11.10
C PRO A 183 -4.59 27.76 10.57
N ILE A 184 -4.86 26.49 10.90
CA ILE A 184 -4.24 25.29 10.33
C ILE A 184 -5.32 24.57 9.53
N ARG A 185 -5.17 24.53 8.20
CA ARG A 185 -6.18 23.95 7.29
C ARG A 185 -6.20 22.41 7.34
N MET A 186 -5.05 21.82 7.60
CA MET A 186 -4.88 20.37 7.68
C MET A 186 -3.69 20.04 8.57
N MET A 187 -3.80 18.95 9.32
CA MET A 187 -2.71 18.38 10.10
C MET A 187 -2.36 16.98 9.60
N ALA A 188 -1.07 16.73 9.48
CA ALA A 188 -0.48 15.44 9.19
C ALA A 188 0.62 15.12 10.20
N ALA A 189 0.98 13.85 10.33
CA ALA A 189 2.17 13.41 11.04
C ALA A 189 2.93 12.42 10.16
N CYS A 190 4.25 12.38 10.32
CA CYS A 190 5.10 11.44 9.62
C CYS A 190 6.24 10.97 10.50
N ASP A 191 6.68 9.73 10.28
CA ASP A 191 7.75 9.10 11.04
C ASP A 191 8.28 7.84 10.32
N GLY A 192 9.45 7.36 10.75
CA GLY A 192 10.11 6.14 10.27
C GLY A 192 9.90 4.93 11.19
N ASN A 193 9.45 3.81 10.63
CA ASN A 193 9.36 2.51 11.30
C ASN A 193 10.47 1.56 10.85
N ASN A 194 11.41 1.26 11.75
CA ASN A 194 12.54 0.36 11.51
C ASN A 194 12.24 -1.13 11.77
N SER A 195 11.00 -1.51 12.10
CA SER A 195 10.64 -2.91 12.38
C SER A 195 10.32 -3.71 11.12
N LEU A 196 9.88 -3.05 10.04
CA LEU A 196 9.46 -3.68 8.78
C LEU A 196 10.63 -3.96 7.84
N LYS A 197 11.57 -4.80 8.28
CA LYS A 197 12.80 -5.11 7.52
C LYS A 197 12.60 -6.23 6.52
N ARG A 198 13.18 -6.08 5.33
CA ARG A 198 13.26 -7.12 4.29
C ARG A 198 14.70 -7.46 3.98
N PHE A 199 15.07 -8.72 4.24
CA PHE A 199 16.37 -9.26 3.83
C PHE A 199 16.52 -9.26 2.32
N GLN A 200 17.70 -8.91 1.84
CA GLN A 200 18.06 -9.14 0.45
C GLN A 200 18.57 -10.57 0.30
N ARG A 201 17.92 -11.38 -0.53
CA ARG A 201 18.39 -12.74 -0.80
C ARG A 201 19.68 -12.70 -1.61
N ARG A 202 20.69 -13.37 -1.08
CA ARG A 202 22.03 -13.49 -1.66
C ARG A 202 22.48 -14.94 -1.66
N GLU A 203 23.33 -15.30 -2.61
CA GLU A 203 24.01 -16.59 -2.58
C GLU A 203 24.92 -16.69 -1.35
N PRO A 204 25.18 -17.89 -0.82
CA PRO A 204 26.16 -18.09 0.23
C PRO A 204 27.55 -17.63 -0.25
N SER A 205 28.23 -16.78 0.53
CA SER A 205 29.65 -16.50 0.31
C SER A 205 30.47 -17.61 0.98
N GLY A 206 31.42 -18.20 0.25
CA GLY A 206 32.28 -19.28 0.75
C GLY A 206 33.12 -18.90 1.97
N ASP A 207 33.30 -17.59 2.20
CA ASP A 207 34.28 -17.06 3.15
C ASP A 207 33.61 -16.52 4.42
N GLY A 208 32.27 -16.47 4.46
CA GLY A 208 31.44 -15.98 5.58
C GLY A 208 31.63 -14.49 5.95
N ARG A 209 32.60 -13.80 5.35
CA ARG A 209 32.98 -12.39 5.63
C ARG A 209 32.45 -11.39 4.60
N MET A 210 32.06 -11.86 3.42
CA MET A 210 31.51 -11.02 2.35
C MET A 210 30.06 -11.41 2.06
N LEU A 211 29.24 -10.43 1.66
CA LEU A 211 27.90 -10.71 1.16
C LEU A 211 28.01 -11.33 -0.23
N GLY A 212 27.39 -12.49 -0.47
CA GLY A 212 27.36 -13.11 -1.79
C GLY A 212 26.54 -12.33 -2.82
N THR A 213 26.51 -12.81 -4.06
CA THR A 213 25.79 -12.17 -5.17
C THR A 213 24.29 -12.15 -4.90
N VAL A 214 23.61 -11.08 -5.35
CA VAL A 214 22.15 -10.96 -5.19
C VAL A 214 21.46 -12.03 -6.03
N LYS A 215 20.54 -12.78 -5.40
CA LYS A 215 19.73 -13.84 -6.01
C LYS A 215 18.23 -13.51 -6.00
N GLU A 216 17.90 -12.25 -5.74
CA GLU A 216 16.51 -11.81 -5.80
C GLU A 216 15.95 -12.03 -7.19
N ARG A 217 14.73 -12.56 -7.25
CA ARG A 217 13.98 -12.61 -8.49
C ARG A 217 13.32 -11.24 -8.67
N PRO A 218 13.49 -10.56 -9.82
CA PRO A 218 12.79 -9.33 -10.09
C PRO A 218 11.29 -9.53 -9.91
N ASP A 219 10.70 -8.77 -8.98
CA ASP A 219 9.25 -8.75 -8.80
C ASP A 219 8.70 -7.57 -9.62
N THR A 220 8.01 -7.88 -10.70
CA THR A 220 7.39 -6.88 -11.58
C THR A 220 6.03 -6.41 -11.07
N ARG A 221 5.55 -6.97 -9.94
CA ARG A 221 4.27 -6.58 -9.35
C ARG A 221 4.42 -5.21 -8.70
N VAL A 222 3.55 -4.29 -9.08
CA VAL A 222 3.41 -3.00 -8.40
C VAL A 222 2.39 -3.17 -7.28
N GLY A 223 2.89 -3.52 -6.09
CA GLY A 223 2.08 -3.52 -4.87
C GLY A 223 1.96 -2.11 -4.32
N GLY A 224 0.76 -1.68 -3.93
CA GLY A 224 0.57 -0.39 -3.25
C GLY A 224 0.26 0.81 -4.14
N GLY A 225 0.23 0.71 -5.47
CA GLY A 225 -0.27 1.77 -6.35
C GLY A 225 0.28 3.17 -6.00
N ASP A 226 -0.61 4.14 -5.77
CA ASP A 226 -0.28 5.52 -5.38
C ASP A 226 -0.14 5.73 -3.86
N TYR A 227 0.07 4.66 -3.09
CA TYR A 227 0.44 4.75 -1.68
C TYR A 227 1.94 4.90 -1.47
N PHE A 228 2.79 4.45 -2.40
CA PHE A 228 4.25 4.45 -2.24
C PHE A 228 4.93 5.46 -3.16
N LEU A 229 5.86 6.24 -2.61
CA LEU A 229 6.80 7.01 -3.40
C LEU A 229 7.78 6.09 -4.10
N LEU A 230 8.10 6.43 -5.36
CA LEU A 230 9.12 5.73 -6.10
C LEU A 230 10.51 6.01 -5.51
N PRO A 231 11.38 4.99 -5.38
CA PRO A 231 12.75 5.15 -4.89
C PRO A 231 13.52 6.27 -5.58
N GLU A 232 13.40 6.36 -6.90
CA GLU A 232 14.09 7.36 -7.72
C GLU A 232 13.59 8.78 -7.40
N THR A 233 12.30 8.93 -7.08
CA THR A 233 11.73 10.20 -6.65
C THR A 233 12.25 10.60 -5.28
N VAL A 234 12.37 9.65 -4.35
CA VAL A 234 12.91 9.90 -3.00
C VAL A 234 14.40 10.25 -3.05
N ASP A 235 15.18 9.56 -3.88
CA ASP A 235 16.62 9.77 -3.98
C ASP A 235 17.00 11.17 -4.51
N LEU A 236 16.14 11.83 -5.28
CA LEU A 236 16.33 13.24 -5.68
C LEU A 236 16.37 14.21 -4.49
N TRP A 237 15.84 13.80 -3.33
CA TRP A 237 15.81 14.60 -2.11
C TRP A 237 17.00 14.36 -1.19
N ASP A 238 17.90 13.44 -1.54
CA ASP A 238 19.19 13.32 -0.87
C ASP A 238 20.06 14.55 -1.15
N GLU A 239 20.77 15.06 -0.14
CA GLU A 239 21.49 16.34 -0.22
C GLU A 239 22.48 16.43 -1.40
N PRO A 240 23.28 15.38 -1.70
CA PRO A 240 24.18 15.39 -2.86
C PRO A 240 23.46 15.54 -4.20
N ASN A 241 22.15 15.27 -4.27
CA ASN A 241 21.34 15.33 -5.47
C ASN A 241 20.61 16.68 -5.65
N TRP A 242 20.65 17.59 -4.67
CA TRP A 242 19.89 18.85 -4.75
C TRP A 242 20.27 19.73 -5.96
N GLY A 243 21.51 19.66 -6.43
CA GLY A 243 21.95 20.36 -7.65
C GLY A 243 21.29 19.88 -8.95
N LYS A 244 20.51 18.79 -8.93
CA LYS A 244 19.72 18.30 -10.08
C LYS A 244 18.42 19.08 -10.27
N TRP A 245 18.00 19.89 -9.30
CA TRP A 245 16.80 20.71 -9.38
C TRP A 245 17.11 21.99 -10.17
N LEU A 246 16.42 22.18 -11.31
CA LEU A 246 16.69 23.24 -12.28
C LEU A 246 16.72 24.65 -11.69
N ASP A 247 15.81 24.93 -10.75
CA ASP A 247 15.60 26.28 -10.20
C ASP A 247 16.15 26.45 -8.78
N TRP A 248 16.96 25.50 -8.30
CA TRP A 248 17.53 25.57 -6.96
C TRP A 248 18.99 26.01 -6.97
N ALA A 249 19.31 26.98 -6.11
CA ALA A 249 20.67 27.40 -5.81
C ALA A 249 20.94 27.25 -4.31
N PRO A 250 22.18 26.89 -3.91
CA PRO A 250 22.53 26.81 -2.49
C PRO A 250 22.36 28.17 -1.81
N THR A 251 21.49 28.22 -0.80
CA THR A 251 21.43 29.35 0.12
C THR A 251 22.52 29.18 1.20
N GLY A 252 22.97 30.30 1.81
CA GLY A 252 24.02 30.29 2.82
C GLY A 252 23.74 29.38 4.03
N ARG A 253 24.74 29.15 4.88
CA ARG A 253 24.60 28.33 6.11
C ARG A 253 23.58 28.97 7.05
N GLY A 254 22.47 28.29 7.33
CA GLY A 254 21.50 28.75 8.32
C GLY A 254 21.90 28.37 9.75
N ALA A 255 21.05 28.80 10.70
CA ALA A 255 21.33 28.69 12.12
C ALA A 255 21.20 27.23 12.60
N LYS A 256 22.28 26.70 13.19
CA LYS A 256 22.28 25.36 13.78
C LYS A 256 21.38 25.36 15.02
N ASN A 257 20.39 24.47 15.06
CA ASN A 257 19.58 24.32 16.27
C ASN A 257 20.39 23.56 17.34
N SER A 258 20.12 23.82 18.61
CA SER A 258 20.83 23.19 19.74
C SER A 258 20.27 21.82 20.15
N CYS A 259 19.09 21.43 19.65
CA CYS A 259 18.49 20.12 19.92
C CYS A 259 19.23 18.99 19.18
N THR A 260 19.70 19.25 17.96
CA THR A 260 20.39 18.26 17.10
C THR A 260 21.58 17.60 17.77
N ASP A 261 22.34 18.35 18.58
CA ASP A 261 23.56 17.88 19.23
C ASP A 261 23.28 16.98 20.46
N ARG A 262 22.06 16.96 21.00
CA ARG A 262 21.68 16.19 22.20
C ARG A 262 20.89 14.92 21.92
N TRP A 263 20.33 14.75 20.72
CA TRP A 263 19.42 13.65 20.42
C TRP A 263 20.12 12.47 19.72
N SER A 264 20.03 11.26 20.30
CA SER A 264 20.70 10.07 19.77
C SER A 264 20.03 9.46 18.53
N ASN A 265 18.72 9.65 18.34
CA ASN A 265 18.01 9.09 17.19
C ASN A 265 18.38 9.82 15.88
N MET A 266 18.96 11.02 15.99
CA MET A 266 19.56 11.73 14.85
C MET A 266 20.94 11.19 14.45
N ASN A 267 21.48 10.19 15.16
CA ASN A 267 22.82 9.66 14.92
C ASN A 267 22.76 8.28 14.25
N GLU A 268 22.39 8.27 12.96
CA GLU A 268 22.30 7.09 12.08
C GLU A 268 23.60 6.25 12.04
N SER A 269 24.75 6.86 12.37
CA SER A 269 26.06 6.19 12.34
C SER A 269 26.15 4.99 13.29
N LYS A 270 25.32 4.95 14.35
CA LYS A 270 25.31 3.85 15.34
C LYS A 270 24.61 2.58 14.84
N THR A 271 23.71 2.68 13.86
CA THR A 271 22.95 1.54 13.30
C THR A 271 23.40 1.13 11.90
N ALA A 272 24.25 1.93 11.25
CA ALA A 272 24.79 1.71 9.89
C ALA A 272 25.35 0.29 9.65
N ARG A 273 26.03 -0.30 10.64
CA ARG A 273 26.64 -1.64 10.52
C ARG A 273 25.61 -2.78 10.41
N SER A 274 24.37 -2.56 10.84
CA SER A 274 23.28 -3.55 10.82
C SER A 274 22.43 -3.52 9.53
N PHE A 275 22.61 -2.49 8.68
CA PHE A 275 21.80 -2.27 7.47
C PHE A 275 22.29 -3.02 6.23
N GLY A 276 23.53 -3.54 6.23
CA GLY A 276 24.14 -4.09 5.01
C GLY A 276 23.47 -5.35 4.45
N CYS A 277 22.69 -6.09 5.25
CA CYS A 277 22.00 -7.32 4.81
C CYS A 277 20.55 -7.10 4.37
N PHE A 278 19.99 -5.92 4.63
CA PHE A 278 18.60 -5.59 4.33
C PHE A 278 18.51 -4.73 3.08
N GLU A 279 17.55 -5.04 2.22
CA GLU A 279 17.22 -4.16 1.10
C GLU A 279 16.29 -3.04 1.55
N VAL A 280 15.26 -3.40 2.33
CA VAL A 280 14.35 -2.47 2.99
C VAL A 280 14.66 -2.53 4.49
N ASN A 281 15.06 -1.41 5.07
CA ASN A 281 15.35 -1.27 6.50
C ASN A 281 14.13 -0.86 7.32
N GLY A 282 13.05 -0.45 6.65
CA GLY A 282 11.83 -0.04 7.28
C GLY A 282 10.95 0.76 6.34
N LEU A 283 9.96 1.43 6.91
CA LEU A 283 8.95 2.21 6.22
C LEU A 283 8.95 3.63 6.77
N PHE A 284 9.08 4.63 5.91
CA PHE A 284 8.73 6.01 6.25
C PHE A 284 7.28 6.26 5.85
N ALA A 285 6.49 6.86 6.73
CA ALA A 285 5.05 6.99 6.52
C ALA A 285 4.56 8.39 6.86
N GLY A 286 3.57 8.88 6.12
CA GLY A 286 2.80 10.07 6.46
C GLY A 286 1.32 9.77 6.52
N PHE A 287 0.66 10.31 7.54
CA PHE A 287 -0.75 10.16 7.82
C PHE A 287 -1.40 11.51 8.06
N CYS A 288 -2.68 11.64 7.77
CA CYS A 288 -3.46 12.74 8.35
C CYS A 288 -3.72 12.47 9.84
N ARG A 289 -4.17 13.50 10.57
CA ARG A 289 -4.59 13.36 11.98
C ARG A 289 -5.64 12.27 12.26
N HIS A 290 -6.43 11.88 11.26
CA HIS A 290 -7.43 10.80 11.37
C HIS A 290 -6.87 9.41 10.96
N SER A 291 -5.55 9.25 10.92
CA SER A 291 -4.84 8.00 10.60
C SER A 291 -5.06 7.45 9.19
N PHE A 292 -5.63 8.23 8.27
CA PHE A 292 -5.59 7.85 6.84
C PHE A 292 -4.19 8.05 6.29
N VAL A 293 -3.67 7.03 5.60
CA VAL A 293 -2.37 7.07 4.93
C VAL A 293 -2.38 8.14 3.85
N LEU A 294 -1.44 9.08 3.94
CA LEU A 294 -1.17 10.03 2.86
C LEU A 294 -0.16 9.42 1.90
N VAL A 295 0.98 8.95 2.36
CA VAL A 295 1.95 8.26 1.50
C VAL A 295 2.96 7.48 2.34
N PHE A 296 3.57 6.48 1.73
CA PHE A 296 4.64 5.66 2.25
C PHE A 296 5.90 5.81 1.39
N ALA A 297 7.05 5.53 1.98
CA ALA A 297 8.31 5.33 1.26
C ALA A 297 9.09 4.20 1.92
N ASP A 298 9.59 3.27 1.11
CA ASP A 298 10.50 2.25 1.62
C ASP A 298 11.84 2.90 2.00
N MET A 299 12.32 2.59 3.21
CA MET A 299 13.65 3.00 3.64
C MET A 299 14.69 2.04 3.07
N LEU A 300 15.25 2.36 1.90
CA LEU A 300 16.12 1.47 1.15
C LEU A 300 17.57 1.58 1.61
N ARG A 301 18.08 0.50 2.22
CA ARG A 301 19.49 0.32 2.64
C ARG A 301 20.05 1.42 3.57
N THR A 302 19.24 2.38 3.98
CA THR A 302 19.57 3.44 4.94
C THR A 302 18.62 3.40 6.13
N GLY A 303 18.93 4.15 7.19
CA GLY A 303 17.95 4.45 8.24
C GLY A 303 17.00 5.56 7.80
N GLU A 304 16.35 6.18 8.77
CA GLU A 304 15.45 7.32 8.56
C GLU A 304 16.22 8.60 8.23
N GLN A 305 16.43 8.82 6.93
CA GLN A 305 17.09 10.00 6.41
C GLN A 305 16.09 11.13 6.11
N SER A 306 16.55 12.37 6.18
CA SER A 306 15.74 13.55 5.85
C SER A 306 15.13 13.52 4.44
N LYS A 307 15.72 12.78 3.49
CA LYS A 307 15.21 12.67 2.12
C LYS A 307 13.78 12.13 2.07
N TYR A 308 13.41 11.21 2.98
CA TYR A 308 12.06 10.64 3.01
C TYR A 308 11.03 11.68 3.41
N PHE A 309 11.32 12.46 4.45
CA PHE A 309 10.46 13.57 4.88
C PHE A 309 10.32 14.65 3.81
N LEU A 310 11.43 15.07 3.19
CA LEU A 310 11.41 16.09 2.12
C LEU A 310 10.62 15.62 0.89
N ALA A 311 10.82 14.37 0.46
CA ALA A 311 10.10 13.78 -0.67
C ALA A 311 8.59 13.69 -0.40
N LEU A 312 8.22 13.27 0.81
CA LEU A 312 6.83 13.19 1.26
C LEU A 312 6.16 14.57 1.26
N LEU A 313 6.81 15.55 1.88
CA LEU A 313 6.32 16.93 1.92
C LEU A 313 6.11 17.47 0.51
N HIS A 314 7.13 17.36 -0.35
CA HIS A 314 7.04 17.82 -1.72
C HIS A 314 5.89 17.18 -2.49
N HIS A 315 5.77 15.85 -2.42
CA HIS A 315 4.73 15.11 -3.13
C HIS A 315 3.34 15.55 -2.71
N PHE A 316 3.10 15.66 -1.40
CA PHE A 316 1.80 16.07 -0.86
C PHE A 316 1.48 17.54 -1.15
N MET A 317 2.42 18.45 -0.92
CA MET A 317 2.26 19.88 -1.15
C MET A 317 2.05 20.22 -2.62
N SER A 318 2.83 19.60 -3.53
CA SER A 318 2.65 19.78 -4.97
C SER A 318 1.28 19.30 -5.43
N ALA A 319 0.83 18.13 -4.94
CA ALA A 319 -0.50 17.61 -5.25
C ALA A 319 -1.62 18.54 -4.74
N CYS A 320 -1.49 19.11 -3.53
CA CYS A 320 -2.45 20.07 -3.00
C CYS A 320 -2.51 21.35 -3.86
N ARG A 321 -1.34 21.88 -4.25
CA ARG A 321 -1.25 23.07 -5.10
C ARG A 321 -1.91 22.86 -6.46
N ASP A 322 -1.59 21.72 -7.09
CA ASP A 322 -2.11 21.38 -8.42
C ASP A 322 -3.63 21.15 -8.38
N ASP A 323 -4.15 20.51 -7.33
CA ASP A 323 -5.60 20.35 -7.11
C ASP A 323 -6.31 21.71 -6.97
N ARG A 324 -5.76 22.62 -6.13
CA ARG A 324 -6.32 23.97 -5.98
C ARG A 324 -6.39 24.71 -7.31
N ARG A 325 -5.30 24.67 -8.09
CA ARG A 325 -5.24 25.29 -9.43
C ARG A 325 -6.27 24.70 -10.39
N GLN A 326 -6.40 23.37 -10.42
CA GLN A 326 -7.39 22.69 -11.26
C GLN A 326 -8.83 23.05 -10.89
N ARG A 327 -9.09 23.31 -9.60
CA ARG A 327 -10.40 23.73 -9.08
C ARG A 327 -10.67 25.24 -9.23
N GLY A 328 -9.71 26.02 -9.73
CA GLY A 328 -9.83 27.48 -9.84
C GLY A 328 -9.82 28.20 -8.49
N LEU A 329 -9.25 27.58 -7.46
CA LEU A 329 -9.07 28.18 -6.14
C LEU A 329 -7.84 29.11 -6.12
N PRO A 330 -7.73 30.03 -5.14
CA PRO A 330 -6.54 30.85 -4.97
C PRO A 330 -5.25 30.03 -4.91
N ASP A 331 -4.18 30.53 -5.54
CA ASP A 331 -2.87 29.87 -5.55
C ASP A 331 -2.34 29.65 -4.12
N GLU A 332 -2.50 30.65 -3.27
CA GLU A 332 -2.09 30.61 -1.87
C GLU A 332 -3.21 29.99 -1.00
N PRO A 333 -2.90 28.98 -0.17
CA PRO A 333 -3.90 28.35 0.69
C PRO A 333 -4.35 29.29 1.82
N ILE A 334 -5.60 29.11 2.23
CA ILE A 334 -6.13 29.74 3.44
C ILE A 334 -5.76 28.83 4.63
N GLY A 335 -4.95 29.36 5.54
CA GLY A 335 -4.41 28.58 6.67
C GLY A 335 -3.14 27.78 6.33
N SER A 336 -2.42 27.40 7.37
CA SER A 336 -1.16 26.65 7.28
C SER A 336 -1.37 25.14 7.21
N LEU A 337 -0.42 24.44 6.60
CA LEU A 337 -0.33 22.98 6.63
C LEU A 337 0.51 22.55 7.84
N GLY A 338 -0.13 22.02 8.87
CA GLY A 338 0.55 21.49 10.05
C GLY A 338 1.13 20.11 9.79
N VAL A 339 2.45 19.91 9.98
CA VAL A 339 3.07 18.58 9.83
C VAL A 339 3.91 18.24 11.06
N GLY A 340 3.46 17.23 11.80
CA GLY A 340 4.13 16.63 12.94
C GLY A 340 5.29 15.75 12.53
N TYR A 341 6.45 15.94 13.14
CA TYR A 341 7.61 15.06 13.04
C TYR A 341 8.50 15.19 14.29
N ASP A 342 9.00 14.08 14.83
CA ASP A 342 9.77 14.06 16.08
C ASP A 342 10.96 15.01 16.10
N ILE A 343 11.62 15.14 14.95
CA ILE A 343 12.78 16.00 14.74
C ILE A 343 12.47 17.23 13.90
N ALA A 344 11.21 17.69 13.89
CA ALA A 344 10.78 18.81 13.05
C ALA A 344 11.62 20.08 13.26
N CYS A 345 12.08 20.36 14.48
CA CYS A 345 12.98 21.48 14.75
C CYS A 345 14.33 21.37 13.99
N GLY A 346 14.80 20.15 13.76
CA GLY A 346 15.96 19.77 12.92
C GLY A 346 15.74 20.05 11.43
N MET A 347 14.49 20.04 11.00
CA MET A 347 14.13 20.13 9.59
C MET A 347 13.97 21.55 9.09
N VAL A 348 13.84 22.56 9.97
CA VAL A 348 13.66 23.98 9.54
C VAL A 348 14.82 24.48 8.67
N ASP A 349 16.07 24.38 9.16
CA ASP A 349 17.25 24.78 8.38
C ASP A 349 17.38 23.94 7.11
N LYS A 350 17.14 22.63 7.25
CA LYS A 350 17.26 21.69 6.14
C LYS A 350 16.27 21.99 5.02
N ILE A 351 15.00 22.26 5.35
CA ILE A 351 13.97 22.67 4.39
C ILE A 351 14.38 23.98 3.72
N THR A 352 14.76 24.99 4.51
CA THR A 352 15.17 26.33 4.03
C THR A 352 16.33 26.30 3.04
N ARG A 353 17.22 25.31 3.18
CA ARG A 353 18.35 25.13 2.26
C ARG A 353 18.04 24.20 1.09
N SER A 354 16.98 23.41 1.17
CA SER A 354 16.64 22.42 0.15
C SER A 354 15.85 23.03 -1.02
N PRO A 355 15.69 22.29 -2.13
CA PRO A 355 14.74 22.64 -3.20
C PRO A 355 13.28 22.83 -2.76
N LEU A 356 12.93 22.40 -1.53
CA LEU A 356 11.56 22.49 -1.01
C LEU A 356 11.18 23.92 -0.54
N THR A 357 12.14 24.82 -0.32
CA THR A 357 11.93 26.11 0.36
C THR A 357 10.75 26.91 -0.18
N GLN A 358 10.73 27.14 -1.50
CA GLN A 358 9.68 27.98 -2.10
C GLN A 358 8.31 27.32 -1.94
N LEU A 359 8.20 26.03 -2.25
CA LEU A 359 6.95 25.29 -2.10
C LEU A 359 6.49 25.25 -0.63
N ALA A 360 7.40 25.09 0.32
CA ALA A 360 7.07 25.10 1.75
C ALA A 360 6.53 26.47 2.20
N GLN A 361 7.05 27.57 1.65
CA GLN A 361 6.55 28.92 1.92
C GLN A 361 5.17 29.13 1.26
N ASP A 362 5.05 28.80 -0.02
CA ASP A 362 3.81 28.95 -0.81
C ASP A 362 2.65 28.16 -0.19
N GLU A 363 2.93 26.95 0.33
CA GLU A 363 1.95 26.09 0.98
C GLU A 363 1.74 26.36 2.47
N LYS A 364 2.41 27.37 3.02
CA LYS A 364 2.36 27.75 4.45
C LYS A 364 2.65 26.54 5.36
N LEU A 365 3.72 25.81 5.07
CA LEU A 365 4.14 24.67 5.89
C LEU A 365 4.45 25.14 7.31
N HIS A 366 3.81 24.50 8.29
CA HIS A 366 4.03 24.73 9.70
C HIS A 366 4.44 23.42 10.37
N LEU A 367 5.70 23.35 10.78
CA LEU A 367 6.27 22.17 11.41
C LEU A 367 5.82 22.07 12.87
N LEU A 368 5.43 20.86 13.28
CA LEU A 368 4.91 20.56 14.60
C LEU A 368 5.70 19.40 15.21
N ILE A 369 5.68 19.28 16.53
CA ILE A 369 6.17 18.13 17.28
C ILE A 369 5.00 17.56 18.08
N GLY A 370 4.86 16.23 18.01
CA GLY A 370 3.85 15.47 18.73
C GLY A 370 4.01 15.58 20.25
N LEU A 371 2.93 15.28 20.97
CA LEU A 371 2.88 15.49 22.41
C LEU A 371 3.84 14.57 23.19
N LEU A 372 4.04 13.33 22.73
CA LEU A 372 4.89 12.34 23.37
C LEU A 372 6.36 12.78 23.32
N HIS A 373 6.79 13.26 22.16
CA HIS A 373 8.18 13.60 21.88
C HIS A 373 8.53 15.03 22.27
N GLY A 374 7.54 15.93 22.39
CA GLY A 374 7.72 17.34 22.70
C GLY A 374 8.57 17.61 23.94
N TYR A 375 8.36 16.84 25.01
CA TYR A 375 9.08 17.03 26.27
C TYR A 375 10.57 16.66 26.20
N ALA A 376 10.99 15.94 25.18
CA ALA A 376 12.38 15.61 24.93
C ALA A 376 13.18 16.79 24.32
N HIS A 377 12.49 17.83 23.84
CA HIS A 377 13.09 19.02 23.26
C HIS A 377 13.38 20.11 24.29
N ASN A 378 14.32 21.01 23.98
CA ASN A 378 14.59 22.16 24.84
C ASN A 378 13.38 23.11 24.92
N ARG A 379 13.32 23.96 25.95
CA ARG A 379 12.16 24.83 26.20
C ARG A 379 11.82 25.76 25.02
N LEU A 380 12.81 26.32 24.33
CA LEU A 380 12.58 27.19 23.18
C LEU A 380 11.94 26.40 22.03
N CYS A 381 12.45 25.20 21.74
CA CYS A 381 11.90 24.30 20.75
C CYS A 381 10.45 23.92 21.10
N GLN A 382 10.17 23.58 22.36
CA GLN A 382 8.81 23.30 22.80
C GLN A 382 7.87 24.48 22.52
N LEU A 383 8.25 25.71 22.88
CA LEU A 383 7.42 26.89 22.64
C LEU A 383 7.18 27.19 21.16
N SER A 384 8.09 26.77 20.27
CA SER A 384 8.00 27.03 18.83
C SER A 384 7.33 25.92 18.02
N PHE A 385 7.39 24.66 18.48
CA PHE A 385 6.95 23.51 17.68
C PHE A 385 6.01 22.57 18.41
N LEU A 386 5.99 22.54 19.75
CA LEU A 386 5.07 21.65 20.47
C LEU A 386 3.65 22.14 20.26
N MET A 387 2.84 21.29 19.65
CA MET A 387 1.49 21.61 19.20
C MET A 387 0.58 22.21 20.28
N LEU A 388 0.81 21.88 21.56
CA LEU A 388 0.10 22.43 22.70
C LEU A 388 0.14 23.97 22.75
N TYR A 389 1.20 24.58 22.24
CA TYR A 389 1.39 26.02 22.22
C TYR A 389 1.07 26.66 20.85
N ILE A 390 0.59 25.89 19.88
CA ILE A 390 0.33 26.35 18.52
C ILE A 390 -1.16 26.60 18.32
N TYR A 391 -1.50 27.84 17.99
CA TYR A 391 -2.86 28.23 17.67
C TYR A 391 -3.39 27.48 16.43
N GLY A 392 -4.59 26.90 16.56
CA GLY A 392 -5.23 26.09 15.52
C GLY A 392 -4.96 24.58 15.61
N ALA A 393 -3.97 24.12 16.41
CA ALA A 393 -3.69 22.69 16.54
C ALA A 393 -4.74 21.93 17.38
N GLY A 394 -5.45 22.66 18.26
CA GLY A 394 -6.50 22.08 19.11
C GLY A 394 -5.95 21.10 20.14
N ILE A 395 -6.69 20.00 20.37
CA ILE A 395 -6.37 18.94 21.34
C ILE A 395 -5.75 17.69 20.69
N GLU A 396 -5.24 17.82 19.48
CA GLU A 396 -4.57 16.74 18.77
C GLU A 396 -3.28 16.32 19.49
N ASP A 397 -2.80 15.09 19.28
CA ASP A 397 -1.48 14.65 19.81
C ASP A 397 -0.44 14.34 18.72
N LEU A 398 -0.88 14.15 17.46
CA LEU A 398 -0.07 13.79 16.30
C LEU A 398 0.72 12.48 16.42
N GLU A 399 0.31 11.59 17.34
CA GLU A 399 0.94 10.27 17.56
C GLU A 399 0.31 9.18 16.68
N VAL A 400 -0.10 9.53 15.46
CA VAL A 400 -0.82 8.60 14.56
C VAL A 400 0.14 7.57 13.94
N CYS A 401 1.41 7.91 13.78
CA CYS A 401 2.44 7.01 13.28
C CYS A 401 2.67 5.85 14.23
N GLU A 402 2.88 6.14 15.51
CA GLU A 402 3.13 5.19 16.59
C GLU A 402 1.97 4.21 16.75
N ARG A 403 0.73 4.71 16.67
CA ARG A 403 -0.48 3.86 16.69
C ARG A 403 -0.51 2.91 15.52
N PHE A 404 -0.21 3.39 14.31
CA PHE A 404 -0.16 2.54 13.12
C PHE A 404 0.96 1.50 13.23
N PHE A 405 2.15 1.92 13.64
CA PHE A 405 3.32 1.05 13.80
C PHE A 405 3.10 -0.01 14.86
N SER A 406 2.42 0.33 15.97
CA SER A 406 2.03 -0.65 16.98
C SER A 406 1.18 -1.78 16.38
N HIS A 407 0.24 -1.46 15.50
CA HIS A 407 -0.58 -2.48 14.82
C HIS A 407 0.18 -3.24 13.73
N SER A 408 1.05 -2.57 12.96
CA SER A 408 1.81 -3.24 11.90
C SER A 408 2.91 -4.15 12.44
N ASN A 409 3.42 -3.85 13.63
CA ASN A 409 4.49 -4.60 14.29
C ASN A 409 3.96 -5.73 15.18
N ALA A 410 2.68 -5.65 15.60
CA ALA A 410 1.99 -6.65 16.42
C ALA A 410 1.81 -7.98 15.70
#